data_AF-A0A851QBB4-F1
#
_entry.id   AF-A0A851QBB4-F1
#
_cell.length_a   1.000
_cell.length_b   1.000
_cell.length_c   1.000
_cell.angle_alpha   90.00
_cell.angle_beta   90.00
_cell.angle_gamma   90.00
#
_symmetry.space_group_name_H-M   'P 1'
#
loop_
_entity.id
_entity.type
_entity.pdbx_description
1 polymer ?
#
loop_
_entity_poly.entity_id
_entity_poly.type
_entity_poly.pdbx_seq_one_letter_code
_entity_poly.pdbx_strand_id
1 'polypeptide(L)'
;SHHLAVHVTGTSLMAQLLRSTVGALNTSSDTQLETSNFACLPQPRGMTRQQYVGSCLPLAVLALLCLAQVYTYRLRRAIAAFYFPKREKSRVLYLYNKLLQQRQSFIHRQRKRIAQRAQQHPGLGTLLLERCCRCWPCLRRWMHRSCTVCGAPKTPRVRVCPVPACGALYCRPCW
;
A
#
# COMPACT_ATOMS: atom_id res chain seq x y z
N SER A 1 25.93 -43.65 27.35
CA SER A 1 26.08 -44.09 28.75
C SER A 1 26.08 -42.85 29.65
N HIS A 2 24.95 -42.54 30.28
CA HIS A 2 24.84 -41.40 31.20
C HIS A 2 24.59 -41.95 32.62
N HIS A 3 25.54 -41.72 33.53
CA HIS A 3 25.41 -42.07 34.94
C HIS A 3 24.79 -40.89 35.70
N LEU A 4 23.64 -41.10 36.35
CA LEU A 4 22.98 -40.10 37.17
C LEU A 4 23.17 -40.48 38.64
N ALA A 5 24.04 -39.76 39.34
CA ALA A 5 24.30 -39.96 40.76
C ALA A 5 23.48 -38.95 41.58
N VAL A 6 22.50 -39.44 42.34
CA VAL A 6 21.67 -38.61 43.22
C VAL A 6 22.34 -38.50 44.60
N HIS A 7 23.01 -37.38 44.86
CA HIS A 7 23.57 -37.06 46.17
C HIS A 7 22.54 -36.33 47.04
N VAL A 8 22.00 -37.02 48.04
CA VAL A 8 21.14 -36.41 49.07
C VAL A 8 22.04 -35.82 50.16
N THR A 9 21.99 -34.50 50.37
CA THR A 9 22.70 -33.80 51.46
C THR A 9 21.71 -33.33 52.54
N GLY A 10 22.06 -33.52 53.82
CA GLY A 10 21.21 -33.23 54.98
C GLY A 10 21.17 -34.37 56.01
N THR A 11 21.03 -34.00 57.29
CA THR A 11 21.02 -34.90 58.46
C THR A 11 19.62 -35.17 59.02
N SER A 12 18.56 -34.78 58.30
CA SER A 12 17.18 -35.03 58.73
C SER A 12 16.81 -36.52 58.62
N LEU A 13 15.86 -36.98 59.46
CA LEU A 13 15.38 -38.37 59.45
C LEU A 13 14.85 -38.81 58.08
N MET A 14 14.20 -37.90 57.35
CA MET A 14 13.74 -38.15 55.97
C MET A 14 14.91 -38.37 55.00
N ALA A 15 16.01 -37.63 55.15
CA ALA A 15 17.21 -37.82 54.34
C ALA A 15 17.93 -39.14 54.64
N GLN A 16 17.85 -39.63 55.89
CA GLN A 16 18.36 -40.96 56.24
C GLN A 16 17.51 -42.07 55.64
N LEU A 17 16.18 -41.97 55.72
CA LEU A 17 15.27 -42.93 55.10
C LEU A 17 15.47 -43.00 53.58
N LEU A 18 15.58 -41.85 52.92
CA LEU A 18 15.83 -41.78 51.47
C LEU A 18 17.20 -42.37 51.09
N ARG A 19 18.26 -42.19 51.89
CA ARG A 19 19.55 -42.86 51.66
C ARG A 19 19.44 -44.38 51.81
N SER A 20 18.73 -44.85 52.83
CA SER A 20 18.55 -46.29 53.05
C SER A 20 17.73 -46.96 51.94
N THR A 21 16.70 -46.30 51.42
CA THR A 21 15.91 -46.82 50.30
C THR A 21 16.67 -46.74 48.98
N VAL A 22 17.40 -45.66 48.71
CA VAL A 22 18.21 -45.53 47.48
C VAL A 22 19.40 -46.50 47.48
N GLY A 23 20.02 -46.75 48.65
CA GLY A 23 21.10 -47.73 48.80
C GLY A 23 20.65 -49.18 48.59
N ALA A 24 19.43 -49.53 49.01
CA ALA A 24 18.87 -50.88 48.82
C ALA A 24 18.37 -51.13 47.38
N LEU A 25 18.00 -50.08 46.65
CA LEU A 25 17.54 -50.16 45.26
C LEU A 25 18.70 -50.08 44.24
N ASN A 26 19.88 -49.64 44.66
CA ASN A 26 21.08 -49.47 43.80
C ASN A 26 21.64 -50.80 43.25
N THR A 27 21.19 -51.95 43.76
CA THR A 27 21.58 -53.29 43.28
C THR A 27 20.56 -53.92 42.31
N SER A 28 19.40 -53.30 42.05
CA SER A 28 18.32 -53.96 41.28
C SER A 28 17.67 -53.14 40.16
N SER A 29 18.17 -51.96 39.81
CA SER A 29 17.57 -51.18 38.72
C SER A 29 18.60 -50.50 37.81
N ASP A 30 19.28 -51.28 36.97
CA ASP A 30 19.71 -50.79 35.66
C ASP A 30 18.45 -50.55 34.81
N THR A 31 17.72 -49.47 35.13
CA THR A 31 16.51 -49.07 34.44
C THR A 31 16.90 -47.93 33.52
N GLN A 32 17.06 -48.27 32.23
CA GLN A 32 17.16 -47.30 31.15
C GLN A 32 15.86 -46.48 31.11
N LEU A 33 15.83 -45.37 31.85
CA LEU A 33 14.81 -44.34 31.74
C LEU A 33 15.09 -43.49 30.50
N GLU A 34 14.72 -44.02 29.34
CA GLU A 34 14.55 -43.25 28.11
C GLU A 34 13.35 -42.29 28.29
N THR A 35 13.59 -41.11 28.85
CA THR A 35 12.56 -40.06 29.02
C THR A 35 12.30 -39.36 27.69
N SER A 36 11.60 -40.05 26.79
CA SER A 36 11.29 -39.53 25.47
C SER A 36 10.08 -38.59 25.52
N ASN A 37 10.26 -37.34 25.07
CA ASN A 37 9.22 -36.30 25.05
C ASN A 37 8.16 -36.51 23.94
N PHE A 38 8.18 -37.65 23.24
CA PHE A 38 7.22 -37.97 22.17
C PHE A 38 5.76 -37.99 22.66
N ALA A 39 5.53 -38.32 23.92
CA ALA A 39 4.20 -38.27 24.52
C ALA A 39 3.64 -36.83 24.64
N CYS A 40 4.52 -35.82 24.68
CA CYS A 40 4.16 -34.41 24.79
C CYS A 40 4.07 -33.70 23.43
N LEU A 41 4.42 -34.39 22.32
CA LEU A 41 4.35 -33.78 21.00
C LEU A 41 2.89 -33.73 20.54
N PRO A 42 2.35 -32.55 20.19
CA PRO A 42 1.03 -32.46 19.59
C PRO A 42 1.05 -33.18 18.25
N GLN A 43 0.31 -34.30 18.15
CA GLN A 43 0.18 -35.03 16.90
C GLN A 43 -0.64 -34.19 15.91
N PRO A 44 -0.05 -33.76 14.77
CA PRO A 44 -0.78 -32.99 13.79
C PRO A 44 -1.81 -33.89 13.10
N ARG A 45 -3.07 -33.78 13.52
CA ARG A 45 -4.19 -34.37 12.78
C ARG A 45 -4.61 -33.43 11.67
N GLY A 46 -4.61 -33.95 10.43
CA GLY A 46 -5.17 -33.24 9.30
C GLY A 46 -6.64 -32.89 9.56
N MET A 47 -7.03 -31.65 9.23
CA MET A 47 -8.43 -31.23 9.33
C MET A 47 -9.29 -32.09 8.40
N THR A 48 -10.42 -32.57 8.92
CA THR A 48 -11.40 -33.28 8.10
C THR A 48 -12.01 -32.32 7.07
N ARG A 49 -12.45 -32.86 5.93
CA ARG A 49 -13.09 -32.06 4.85
C ARG A 49 -14.26 -31.21 5.36
N GLN A 50 -15.00 -31.72 6.34
CA GLN A 50 -16.10 -31.01 7.00
C GLN A 50 -15.62 -29.77 7.77
N GLN A 51 -14.52 -29.87 8.52
CA GLN A 51 -13.93 -28.74 9.27
C GLN A 51 -13.36 -27.66 8.33
N TYR A 52 -12.80 -28.08 7.20
CA TYR A 52 -12.33 -27.15 6.17
C TYR A 52 -13.51 -26.38 5.54
N VAL A 53 -14.56 -27.08 5.14
CA VAL A 53 -15.77 -26.44 4.58
C VAL A 53 -16.42 -25.52 5.61
N GLY A 54 -16.57 -25.96 6.86
CA GLY A 54 -17.14 -25.14 7.94
C GLY A 54 -16.35 -23.87 8.22
N SER A 55 -15.03 -23.86 8.02
CA SER A 55 -14.19 -22.67 8.23
C SER A 55 -14.11 -21.78 6.99
N CYS A 56 -13.96 -22.36 5.81
CA CYS A 56 -13.76 -21.61 4.57
C CYS A 56 -15.06 -21.02 3.99
N LEU A 57 -16.19 -21.72 4.14
CA LEU A 57 -17.49 -21.26 3.65
C LEU A 57 -17.91 -19.89 4.22
N PRO A 58 -17.91 -19.65 5.56
CA PRO A 58 -18.30 -18.35 6.10
C PRO A 58 -17.34 -17.24 5.67
N LEU A 59 -16.04 -17.53 5.54
CA LEU A 59 -15.06 -16.58 5.03
C LEU A 59 -15.35 -16.19 3.58
N ALA A 60 -15.66 -17.17 2.73
CA ALA A 60 -16.03 -16.93 1.35
C ALA A 60 -17.34 -16.14 1.23
N VAL A 61 -18.35 -16.47 2.03
CA VAL A 61 -19.62 -15.72 2.10
C VAL A 61 -19.38 -14.29 2.55
N LEU A 62 -18.55 -14.07 3.57
CA LEU A 62 -18.23 -12.73 4.05
C LEU A 62 -17.50 -11.91 2.98
N ALA A 63 -16.54 -12.51 2.26
CA ALA A 63 -15.89 -11.87 1.12
C ALA A 63 -16.89 -11.50 0.01
N LEU A 64 -17.83 -12.41 -0.31
CA LEU A 64 -18.89 -12.15 -1.29
C LEU A 64 -19.81 -11.00 -0.83
N LEU A 65 -20.19 -10.97 0.45
CA LEU A 65 -21.01 -9.90 1.02
C LEU A 65 -20.28 -8.56 0.99
N CYS A 66 -18.98 -8.52 1.27
CA CYS A 66 -18.17 -7.31 1.14
C CYS A 66 -18.16 -6.79 -0.31
N LEU A 67 -18.04 -7.68 -1.31
CA LEU A 67 -18.16 -7.29 -2.71
C LEU A 67 -19.56 -6.76 -3.03
N ALA A 68 -20.61 -7.47 -2.58
CA ALA A 68 -21.98 -7.06 -2.77
C ALA A 68 -22.26 -5.67 -2.16
N GLN A 69 -21.70 -5.37 -0.98
CA GLN A 69 -21.82 -4.04 -0.35
C GLN A 69 -21.31 -2.92 -1.26
N VAL A 70 -20.14 -3.07 -1.90
CA VAL A 70 -19.62 -2.06 -2.83
C VAL A 70 -20.60 -1.79 -3.96
N TYR A 71 -21.20 -2.85 -4.51
CA TYR A 71 -22.19 -2.72 -5.57
C TYR A 71 -23.53 -2.15 -5.07
N THR A 72 -24.00 -2.52 -3.88
CA THR A 72 -25.23 -1.95 -3.32
C THR A 72 -25.08 -0.47 -2.97
N TYR A 73 -23.90 -0.01 -2.54
CA TYR A 73 -23.63 1.41 -2.35
C TYR A 73 -23.68 2.19 -3.67
N ARG A 74 -23.14 1.62 -4.77
CA ARG A 74 -23.25 2.21 -6.11
C ARG A 74 -24.71 2.22 -6.58
N LEU A 75 -25.43 1.12 -6.38
CA LEU A 75 -26.83 0.97 -6.78
C LEU A 75 -27.75 1.89 -5.97
N ARG A 76 -27.52 2.06 -4.67
CA ARG A 76 -28.29 2.97 -3.81
C ARG A 76 -28.24 4.40 -4.35
N ARG A 77 -27.08 4.85 -4.84
CA ARG A 77 -26.97 6.15 -5.49
C ARG A 77 -27.78 6.22 -6.78
N ALA A 78 -27.74 5.18 -7.61
CA ALA A 78 -28.52 5.12 -8.85
C ALA A 78 -30.03 5.11 -8.57
N ILE A 79 -30.48 4.31 -7.60
CA ILE A 79 -31.88 4.27 -7.15
C ILE A 79 -32.30 5.64 -6.62
N ALA A 80 -31.52 6.26 -5.73
CA ALA A 80 -31.83 7.58 -5.20
C ALA A 80 -31.86 8.66 -6.30
N ALA A 81 -31.00 8.55 -7.32
CA ALA A 81 -31.03 9.44 -8.47
C ALA A 81 -32.30 9.27 -9.33
N PHE A 82 -32.80 8.03 -9.44
CA PHE A 82 -34.04 7.73 -10.14
C PHE A 82 -35.27 8.30 -9.41
N TYR A 83 -35.37 8.10 -8.09
CA TYR A 83 -36.52 8.60 -7.30
C TYR A 83 -36.46 10.11 -7.02
N PHE A 84 -35.27 10.71 -6.88
CA PHE A 84 -35.10 12.14 -6.56
C PHE A 84 -34.25 12.88 -7.60
N PRO A 85 -34.69 12.97 -8.87
CA PRO A 85 -33.88 13.51 -9.97
C PRO A 85 -33.56 14.99 -9.78
N LYS A 86 -34.47 15.77 -9.18
CA LYS A 86 -34.25 17.20 -8.90
C LYS A 86 -33.05 17.43 -7.98
N ARG A 87 -32.89 16.60 -6.94
CA ARG A 87 -31.80 16.75 -5.96
C ARG A 87 -30.46 16.27 -6.51
N GLU A 88 -30.46 15.16 -7.28
CA GLU A 88 -29.22 14.68 -7.91
C GLU A 88 -28.75 15.64 -9.01
N LYS A 89 -29.65 16.21 -9.82
CA LYS A 89 -29.29 17.22 -10.83
C LYS A 89 -28.60 18.43 -10.18
N SER A 90 -29.11 18.95 -9.06
CA SER A 90 -28.47 20.06 -8.34
C SER A 90 -27.08 19.68 -7.82
N ARG A 91 -26.90 18.46 -7.30
CA ARG A 91 -25.58 17.97 -6.86
C ARG A 91 -24.59 17.84 -8.01
N VAL A 92 -25.04 17.31 -9.15
CA VAL A 92 -24.22 17.16 -10.36
C VAL A 92 -23.84 18.53 -10.92
N LEU A 93 -24.78 19.48 -11.01
CA LEU A 93 -24.49 20.85 -11.45
C LEU A 93 -23.52 21.55 -10.51
N TYR A 94 -23.70 21.41 -9.19
CA TYR A 94 -22.77 21.95 -8.20
C TYR A 94 -21.37 21.35 -8.36
N LEU A 95 -21.25 20.02 -8.47
CA LEU A 95 -19.98 19.35 -8.66
C LEU A 95 -19.31 19.77 -9.97
N TYR A 96 -20.08 19.88 -11.04
CA TYR A 96 -19.61 20.36 -12.34
C TYR A 96 -19.05 21.77 -12.24
N ASN A 97 -19.82 22.71 -11.67
CA ASN A 97 -19.38 24.10 -11.49
C ASN A 97 -18.15 24.18 -10.60
N LYS A 98 -18.09 23.39 -9.52
CA LYS A 98 -16.92 23.30 -8.64
C LYS A 98 -15.68 22.80 -9.39
N LEU A 99 -15.80 21.74 -10.18
CA LEU A 99 -14.70 21.23 -11.01
C LEU A 99 -14.26 22.24 -12.07
N LEU A 100 -15.21 22.95 -12.68
CA LEU A 100 -14.93 24.00 -13.65
C LEU A 100 -14.14 25.15 -13.01
N GLN A 101 -14.58 25.62 -11.83
CA GLN A 101 -13.91 26.67 -11.07
C GLN A 101 -12.51 26.24 -10.59
N GLN A 102 -12.35 24.99 -10.15
CA GLN A 102 -11.04 24.41 -9.80
C GLN A 102 -10.09 24.38 -11.01
N ARG A 103 -10.57 24.03 -12.20
CA ARG A 103 -9.77 24.06 -13.42
C ARG A 103 -9.36 25.48 -13.81
N GLN A 104 -10.30 26.43 -13.77
CA GLN A 104 -10.02 27.83 -14.11
C GLN A 104 -9.01 28.46 -13.14
N SER A 105 -9.20 28.27 -11.82
CA SER A 105 -8.27 28.75 -10.80
C SER A 105 -6.88 28.13 -10.94
N PHE A 106 -6.79 26.83 -11.26
CA PHE A 106 -5.52 26.18 -11.55
C PHE A 106 -4.81 26.82 -12.75
N ILE A 107 -5.51 26.97 -13.88
CA ILE A 107 -4.94 27.59 -15.09
C ILE A 107 -4.51 29.02 -14.80
N HIS A 108 -5.34 29.81 -14.12
CA HIS A 108 -5.02 31.19 -13.76
C HIS A 108 -3.76 31.28 -12.88
N ARG A 109 -3.66 30.44 -11.85
CA ARG A 109 -2.48 30.37 -10.97
C ARG A 109 -1.22 29.97 -11.73
N GLN A 110 -1.33 29.00 -12.64
CA GLN A 110 -0.19 28.57 -13.47
C GLN A 110 0.25 29.66 -14.45
N ARG A 111 -0.70 30.33 -15.12
CA ARG A 111 -0.41 31.47 -16.01
C ARG A 111 0.30 32.60 -15.25
N LYS A 112 -0.17 32.95 -14.05
CA LYS A 112 0.48 33.95 -13.19
C LYS A 112 1.91 33.53 -12.81
N ARG A 113 2.14 32.27 -12.46
CA ARG A 113 3.49 31.74 -12.17
C ARG A 113 4.41 31.80 -13.39
N ILE A 114 3.90 31.47 -14.58
CA ILE A 114 4.68 31.53 -15.82
C ILE A 114 5.03 32.99 -16.16
N ALA A 115 4.06 33.91 -16.05
CA ALA A 115 4.30 35.34 -16.27
C ALA A 115 5.32 35.90 -15.27
N GLN A 116 5.22 35.54 -13.99
CA GLN A 116 6.20 35.93 -12.97
C GLN A 116 7.60 35.38 -13.27
N ARG A 117 7.72 34.11 -13.68
CA ARG A 117 9.01 33.53 -14.11
C ARG A 117 9.57 34.18 -15.37
N ALA A 118 8.71 34.63 -16.27
CA ALA A 118 9.13 35.34 -17.48
C ALA A 118 9.59 36.78 -17.18
N GLN A 119 9.03 37.42 -16.15
CA GLN A 119 9.45 38.75 -15.69
C GLN A 119 10.68 38.72 -14.79
N GLN A 120 10.94 37.61 -14.10
CA GLN A 120 12.17 37.44 -13.33
C GLN A 120 13.36 37.35 -14.28
N HIS A 121 14.41 38.13 -14.00
CA HIS A 121 15.65 38.06 -14.76
C HIS A 121 16.20 36.63 -14.72
N PRO A 122 16.60 36.07 -15.87
CA PRO A 122 17.14 34.72 -15.91
C PRO A 122 18.40 34.67 -15.04
N GLY A 123 18.37 33.85 -13.99
CA GLY A 123 19.55 33.55 -13.20
C GLY A 123 20.67 32.97 -14.09
N LEU A 124 21.91 33.00 -13.60
CA LEU A 124 23.09 32.53 -14.32
C LEU A 124 22.88 31.11 -14.92
N GLY A 125 22.20 30.23 -14.20
CA GLY A 125 21.87 28.88 -14.64
C GLY A 125 20.89 28.80 -15.82
N THR A 126 19.90 29.70 -15.92
CA THR A 126 18.98 29.75 -17.06
C THR A 126 19.64 30.29 -18.32
N LEU A 127 20.57 31.25 -18.20
CA LEU A 127 21.37 31.73 -19.33
C LEU A 127 22.32 30.66 -19.86
N LEU A 128 22.95 29.88 -18.98
CA LEU A 128 23.78 28.73 -19.37
C LEU A 128 22.95 27.63 -20.05
N LEU A 129 21.75 27.35 -19.53
CA LEU A 129 20.84 26.38 -20.13
C LEU A 129 20.36 26.83 -21.52
N GLU A 130 20.06 28.11 -21.68
CA GLU A 130 19.64 28.71 -22.95
C GLU A 130 20.79 28.71 -23.98
N ARG A 131 22.02 29.03 -23.56
CA ARG A 131 23.24 28.90 -24.38
C ARG A 131 23.47 27.45 -24.82
N CYS A 132 23.34 26.49 -23.90
CA CYS A 132 23.52 25.06 -24.18
C CYS A 132 22.42 24.53 -25.12
N CYS A 133 21.18 24.95 -24.90
CA CYS A 133 20.04 24.64 -25.77
C CYS A 133 20.15 25.28 -27.16
N ARG A 134 20.82 26.43 -27.30
CA ARG A 134 21.15 27.04 -28.60
C ARG A 134 22.18 26.21 -29.36
N CYS A 135 23.13 25.61 -28.66
CA CYS A 135 24.15 24.74 -29.26
C CYS A 135 23.61 23.33 -29.61
N TRP A 136 22.51 22.89 -28.99
CA TRP A 136 21.99 21.52 -29.15
C TRP A 136 20.47 21.49 -29.44
N PRO A 137 20.05 21.42 -30.72
CA PRO A 137 18.62 21.43 -31.09
C PRO A 137 17.83 20.21 -30.56
N CYS A 138 18.50 19.09 -30.29
CA CYS A 138 17.90 17.89 -29.72
C CYS A 138 17.40 18.11 -28.27
N LEU A 139 18.16 18.87 -27.46
CA LEU A 139 17.79 19.20 -26.07
C LEU A 139 16.54 20.10 -26.03
N ARG A 140 16.47 21.09 -26.94
CA ARG A 140 15.29 21.95 -27.11
C ARG A 140 14.03 21.13 -27.44
N ARG A 141 14.16 20.12 -28.31
CA ARG A 141 13.07 19.22 -28.70
C ARG A 141 12.69 18.20 -27.62
N TRP A 142 13.54 18.00 -26.60
CA TRP A 142 13.24 17.12 -25.48
C TRP A 142 12.52 17.88 -24.34
N MET A 143 12.93 19.12 -24.04
CA MET A 143 12.23 19.99 -23.07
C MET A 143 10.83 20.41 -23.55
N HIS A 144 10.64 20.70 -24.84
CA HIS A 144 9.33 21.02 -25.43
C HIS A 144 8.51 19.76 -25.80
N ARG A 145 8.38 18.79 -24.90
CA ARG A 145 7.48 17.63 -25.09
C ARG A 145 6.25 17.65 -24.18
N SER A 146 6.12 18.65 -23.33
CA SER A 146 5.01 18.80 -22.40
C SER A 146 4.32 20.16 -22.57
N CYS A 147 3.07 20.24 -22.11
CA CYS A 147 2.36 21.51 -22.08
C CYS A 147 2.99 22.47 -21.08
N THR A 148 3.24 23.71 -21.50
CA THR A 148 3.86 24.75 -20.65
C THR A 148 3.03 25.12 -19.42
N VAL A 149 1.71 24.90 -19.43
CA VAL A 149 0.79 25.26 -18.35
C VAL A 149 0.56 24.13 -17.36
N CYS A 150 0.31 22.90 -17.83
CA CYS A 150 -0.06 21.77 -16.98
C CYS A 150 1.01 20.68 -16.88
N GLY A 151 2.08 20.75 -17.67
CA GLY A 151 3.14 19.72 -17.71
C GLY A 151 2.71 18.38 -18.31
N ALA A 152 1.48 18.26 -18.81
CA ALA A 152 1.00 17.01 -19.40
C ALA A 152 1.81 16.63 -20.65
N PRO A 153 2.10 15.32 -20.85
CA PRO A 153 2.86 14.85 -22.00
C PRO A 153 2.13 15.12 -23.32
N LYS A 154 2.89 15.21 -24.40
CA LYS A 154 2.41 15.48 -25.77
C LYS A 154 1.25 14.56 -26.14
N THR A 155 0.08 15.14 -26.36
CA THR A 155 -1.03 14.48 -27.06
C THR A 155 -0.94 14.79 -28.55
N PRO A 156 -1.53 13.97 -29.45
CA PRO A 156 -1.45 14.22 -30.90
C PRO A 156 -2.11 15.54 -31.37
N ARG A 157 -2.88 16.23 -30.50
CA ARG A 157 -3.60 17.47 -30.80
C ARG A 157 -3.07 18.66 -29.99
N VAL A 158 -1.76 18.91 -30.05
CA VAL A 158 -1.10 20.05 -29.37
C VAL A 158 -1.13 21.28 -30.26
N ARG A 159 -1.40 22.46 -29.67
CA ARG A 159 -1.29 23.75 -30.37
C ARG A 159 0.05 24.40 -30.05
N VAL A 160 0.72 24.89 -31.08
CA VAL A 160 1.96 25.67 -30.96
C VAL A 160 1.60 27.15 -30.97
N CYS A 161 2.29 27.95 -30.17
CA CYS A 161 2.18 29.40 -30.25
C CYS A 161 2.52 29.88 -31.69
N PRO A 162 1.69 30.73 -32.32
CA PRO A 162 1.92 31.22 -33.69
C PRO A 162 3.15 32.15 -33.78
N VAL A 163 3.67 32.63 -32.65
CA VAL A 163 4.85 33.50 -32.61
C VAL A 163 6.11 32.66 -32.88
N PRO A 164 6.88 32.95 -33.96
CA PRO A 164 7.98 32.09 -34.42
C PRO A 164 9.13 31.97 -33.40
N ALA A 165 9.34 32.98 -32.55
CA ALA A 165 10.38 32.95 -31.51
C ALA A 165 9.97 32.18 -30.24
N CYS A 166 8.67 32.03 -29.97
CA CYS A 166 8.17 31.53 -28.68
C CYS A 166 8.20 29.98 -28.60
N GLY A 167 7.74 29.29 -29.65
CA GLY A 167 7.74 27.82 -29.71
C GLY A 167 6.95 27.10 -28.60
N ALA A 168 6.20 27.81 -27.76
CA ALA A 168 5.47 27.25 -26.63
C ALA A 168 4.37 26.28 -27.07
N LEU A 169 4.21 25.19 -26.30
CA LEU A 169 3.27 24.12 -26.59
C LEU A 169 2.15 24.07 -25.56
N TYR A 170 0.92 24.00 -26.05
CA TYR A 170 -0.28 24.01 -25.22
C TYR A 170 -1.17 22.80 -25.50
N CYS A 171 -1.69 22.24 -24.41
CA CYS A 171 -2.75 21.24 -24.44
C CYS A 171 -4.07 21.90 -24.90
N ARG A 172 -4.98 21.18 -25.56
CA ARG A 172 -6.31 21.72 -25.94
C ARG A 172 -7.05 22.39 -24.77
N PRO A 173 -7.13 21.82 -23.56
CA PRO A 173 -7.79 22.48 -22.45
C PRO A 173 -6.98 23.64 -21.82
N CYS A 174 -5.73 23.85 -22.22
CA CYS A 174 -4.84 24.87 -21.68
C CYS A 174 -4.71 26.12 -22.57
N TRP A 175 -4.95 25.94 -23.88
CA TRP A 175 -4.94 26.98 -24.91
C TRP A 175 -6.15 27.91 -24.68
#